data_AF-A0A934KLZ1-F1
#
_entry.id   AF-A0A934KLZ1-F1
#
_cell.length_a   1.000
_cell.length_b   1.000
_cell.length_c   1.000
_cell.angle_alpha   90.00
_cell.angle_beta   90.00
_cell.angle_gamma   90.00
#
_symmetry.space_group_name_H-M   'P 1'
#
loop_
_entity.id
_entity.type
_entity.pdbx_description
1 polymer ?
#
loop_
_entity_poly.entity_id
_entity_poly.type
_entity_poly.pdbx_seq_one_letter_code
_entity_poly.pdbx_strand_id
1 'polypeptide(L)'
;MISSFFSKAKPIHLLVVSALLFVVFTIAKLSAITAPFSLELFFKQAFLFGVCLASLFVLDFFVSKNNLTKKNSYKILMFGLFVAVLPETLLNSKLLIANLFILLALRRLMSLRSRKQIKKKLFDAAFWISLATLLFFWASLFYILILLALLLYSIIDVKNWIIPIIGMLCVAVIAASYMIVMNFEFEPYLEGFFDVSFDYTPLNSRRIIIAATLLLSYGAWASFYYLRNLKHQLKSHRPSFILVIFSSLIALLIILVSPYKNGSEFIFLFAPLSIIMSNYLEIIKEKWFKESLIMGLILVSVVNLML
;
A
#
# COMPACT_ATOMS: atom_id res chain seq x y z
N MET A 1 24.89 7.16 -7.54
CA MET A 1 24.85 8.33 -6.65
C MET A 1 23.57 8.38 -5.81
N ILE A 2 22.42 8.01 -6.37
CA ILE A 2 21.13 8.01 -5.64
C ILE A 2 21.07 6.83 -4.67
N SER A 3 21.47 5.62 -5.11
CA SER A 3 21.49 4.45 -4.23
C SER A 3 22.44 4.65 -3.04
N SER A 4 23.57 5.35 -3.23
CA SER A 4 24.48 5.69 -2.14
C SER A 4 23.89 6.69 -1.15
N PHE A 5 23.12 7.67 -1.61
CA PHE A 5 22.44 8.64 -0.74
C PHE A 5 21.44 7.93 0.19
N PHE A 6 20.56 7.10 -0.36
CA PHE A 6 19.54 6.36 0.41
C PHE A 6 20.06 5.11 1.16
N SER A 7 21.35 4.77 1.03
CA SER A 7 21.95 3.57 1.66
C SER A 7 21.98 3.59 3.18
N LYS A 8 21.79 4.77 3.80
CA LYS A 8 21.71 4.96 5.25
C LYS A 8 20.33 5.51 5.62
N ALA A 9 19.81 5.15 6.79
CA ALA A 9 18.59 5.77 7.30
C ALA A 9 18.88 7.18 7.82
N LYS A 10 18.31 8.22 7.21
CA LYS A 10 18.45 9.62 7.65
C LYS A 10 17.10 10.36 7.52
N PRO A 11 16.76 11.26 8.46
CA PRO A 11 15.52 12.05 8.39
C PRO A 11 15.38 12.86 7.10
N ILE A 12 16.50 13.38 6.57
CA ILE A 12 16.52 14.15 5.32
C ILE A 12 15.96 13.36 4.11
N HIS A 13 16.11 12.02 4.10
CA HIS A 13 15.61 11.19 3.01
C HIS A 13 14.08 11.19 2.93
N LEU A 14 13.43 11.21 4.09
CA LEU A 14 11.98 11.32 4.16
C LEU A 14 11.51 12.67 3.62
N LEU A 15 12.19 13.77 3.98
CA LEU A 15 11.87 15.11 3.46
C LEU A 15 12.01 15.16 1.93
N VAL A 16 13.11 14.63 1.39
CA VAL A 16 13.34 14.58 -0.07
C VAL A 16 12.22 13.80 -0.79
N VAL A 17 11.81 12.64 -0.26
CA VAL A 17 10.73 11.86 -0.87
C VAL A 17 9.37 12.54 -0.69
N SER A 18 9.12 13.19 0.43
CA SER A 18 7.89 13.99 0.63
C SER A 18 7.81 15.16 -0.35
N ALA A 19 8.93 15.82 -0.65
CA ALA A 19 9.00 16.87 -1.68
C ALA A 19 8.74 16.30 -3.09
N LEU A 20 9.32 15.14 -3.41
CA LEU A 20 9.00 14.42 -4.66
C LEU A 20 7.51 14.10 -4.75
N LEU A 21 6.92 13.54 -3.70
CA LEU A 21 5.48 13.26 -3.66
C LEU A 21 4.63 14.52 -3.82
N PHE A 22 5.05 15.65 -3.24
CA PHE A 22 4.36 16.92 -3.41
C PHE A 22 4.32 17.34 -4.88
N VAL A 23 5.47 17.30 -5.57
CA VAL A 23 5.55 17.64 -7.00
C VAL A 23 4.68 16.71 -7.85
N VAL A 24 4.76 15.39 -7.61
CA VAL A 24 3.94 14.41 -8.33
C VAL A 24 2.44 14.65 -8.08
N PHE A 25 2.07 14.90 -6.83
CA PHE A 25 0.67 15.12 -6.44
C PHE A 25 0.10 16.39 -7.05
N THR A 26 0.85 17.50 -7.04
CA THR A 26 0.38 18.75 -7.64
C THR A 26 0.23 18.61 -9.15
N ILE A 27 1.21 18.02 -9.85
CA ILE A 27 1.11 17.78 -11.31
C ILE A 27 -0.10 16.90 -11.63
N ALA A 28 -0.29 15.79 -10.92
CA ALA A 28 -1.39 14.86 -11.16
C ALA A 28 -2.77 15.49 -10.88
N LYS A 29 -2.89 16.30 -9.82
CA LYS A 29 -4.17 16.95 -9.47
C LYS A 29 -4.50 18.12 -10.38
N LEU A 30 -3.51 18.92 -10.77
CA LEU A 30 -3.71 20.05 -11.68
C LEU A 30 -4.11 19.60 -13.08
N SER A 31 -3.60 18.45 -13.56
CA SER A 31 -3.98 17.90 -14.87
C SER A 31 -5.39 17.30 -14.89
N ALA A 32 -5.91 16.85 -13.74
CA ALA A 32 -7.21 16.16 -13.65
C ALA A 32 -8.36 17.07 -13.16
N ILE A 33 -8.07 18.09 -12.34
CA ILE A 33 -9.10 18.97 -11.78
C ILE A 33 -9.38 20.12 -12.75
N THR A 34 -10.57 20.12 -13.32
CA THR A 34 -11.09 21.22 -14.16
C THR A 34 -11.97 22.21 -13.39
N ALA A 35 -12.29 21.91 -12.13
CA ALA A 35 -13.12 22.76 -11.28
C ALA A 35 -12.39 24.07 -10.91
N PRO A 36 -13.10 25.20 -10.77
CA PRO A 36 -12.51 26.45 -10.33
C PRO A 36 -11.96 26.32 -8.89
N PHE A 37 -10.98 27.16 -8.58
CA PHE A 37 -10.40 27.20 -7.24
C PHE A 37 -11.47 27.55 -6.20
N SER A 38 -11.58 26.73 -5.16
CA SER A 38 -12.40 26.99 -3.97
C SER A 38 -11.63 26.59 -2.71
N LEU A 39 -11.96 27.23 -1.59
CA LEU A 39 -11.34 26.90 -0.29
C LEU A 39 -11.63 25.44 0.11
N GLU A 40 -12.84 24.95 -0.18
CA GLU A 40 -13.21 23.56 0.05
C GLU A 40 -12.33 22.61 -0.75
N LEU A 41 -12.10 22.90 -2.03
CA LEU A 41 -11.23 22.10 -2.90
C LEU A 41 -9.80 22.12 -2.37
N PHE A 42 -9.29 23.27 -1.95
CA PHE A 42 -7.95 23.37 -1.35
C PHE A 42 -7.81 22.49 -0.11
N PHE A 43 -8.74 22.58 0.86
CA PHE A 43 -8.70 21.75 2.07
C PHE A 43 -8.84 20.26 1.75
N LYS A 44 -9.68 19.90 0.78
CA LYS A 44 -9.81 18.51 0.31
C LYS A 44 -8.50 17.99 -0.27
N GLN A 45 -7.83 18.74 -1.13
CA GLN A 45 -6.55 18.32 -1.71
C GLN A 45 -5.42 18.29 -0.67
N ALA A 46 -5.39 19.26 0.25
CA ALA A 46 -4.43 19.29 1.35
C ALA A 46 -4.59 18.06 2.26
N PHE A 47 -5.84 17.67 2.57
CA PHE A 47 -6.13 16.45 3.32
C PHE A 47 -5.63 15.21 2.57
N LEU A 48 -5.95 15.05 1.28
CA LEU A 48 -5.51 13.90 0.48
C LEU A 48 -3.98 13.80 0.36
N PHE A 49 -3.30 14.94 0.24
CA PHE A 49 -1.84 14.97 0.29
C PHE A 49 -1.32 14.54 1.68
N GLY A 50 -1.98 14.98 2.76
CA GLY A 50 -1.72 14.50 4.11
C GLY A 50 -1.86 12.98 4.25
N VAL A 51 -2.84 12.36 3.59
CA VAL A 51 -3.01 10.90 3.54
C VAL A 51 -1.84 10.22 2.81
N CYS A 52 -1.31 10.83 1.74
CA CYS A 52 -0.12 10.33 1.03
C CYS A 52 1.11 10.34 1.94
N LEU A 53 1.34 11.47 2.63
CA LEU A 53 2.43 11.59 3.60
C LEU A 53 2.26 10.58 4.73
N ALA A 54 1.06 10.48 5.31
CA ALA A 54 0.76 9.51 6.36
C ALA A 54 1.04 8.07 5.92
N SER A 55 0.72 7.72 4.66
CA SER A 55 1.03 6.41 4.09
C SER A 55 2.54 6.14 4.06
N LEU A 56 3.33 7.11 3.60
CA LEU A 56 4.79 7.05 3.58
C LEU A 56 5.37 6.89 5.00
N PHE A 57 4.89 7.70 5.96
CA PHE A 57 5.32 7.65 7.36
C PHE A 57 4.98 6.31 8.02
N VAL A 58 3.75 5.82 7.83
CA VAL A 58 3.31 4.54 8.39
C VAL A 58 4.18 3.41 7.83
N LEU A 59 4.45 3.41 6.52
CA LEU A 59 5.35 2.45 5.87
C LEU A 59 6.75 2.47 6.52
N ASP A 60 7.39 3.63 6.58
CA ASP A 60 8.73 3.74 7.17
C ASP A 60 8.75 3.24 8.62
N PHE A 61 7.77 3.67 9.41
CA PHE A 61 7.63 3.29 10.81
C PHE A 61 7.52 1.77 11.00
N PHE A 62 6.57 1.11 10.33
CA PHE A 62 6.33 -0.31 10.61
C PHE A 62 7.41 -1.20 10.02
N VAL A 63 7.98 -0.83 8.87
CA VAL A 63 9.05 -1.60 8.23
C VAL A 63 10.33 -1.53 9.07
N SER A 64 10.68 -0.33 9.55
CA SER A 64 11.82 -0.12 10.45
C SER A 64 11.60 -0.80 11.80
N LYS A 65 10.40 -0.66 12.41
CA LYS A 65 10.09 -1.28 13.71
C LYS A 65 10.14 -2.80 13.67
N ASN A 66 9.79 -3.41 12.53
CA ASN A 66 9.78 -4.85 12.35
C ASN A 66 11.04 -5.39 11.65
N ASN A 67 12.08 -4.58 11.42
CA ASN A 67 13.32 -5.00 10.73
C ASN A 67 13.04 -5.77 9.42
N LEU A 68 12.07 -5.30 8.65
CA LEU A 68 11.73 -5.90 7.35
C LEU A 68 12.72 -5.51 6.25
N THR A 69 13.54 -4.49 6.49
CA THR A 69 14.67 -4.04 5.67
C THR A 69 15.86 -3.75 6.58
N LYS A 70 17.08 -3.62 6.03
CA LYS A 70 18.22 -3.07 6.80
C LYS A 70 18.01 -1.58 7.09
N LYS A 71 18.93 -0.98 7.87
CA LYS A 71 18.94 0.44 8.26
C LYS A 71 19.28 1.39 7.09
N ASN A 72 18.42 1.40 6.08
CA ASN A 72 18.47 2.29 4.92
C ASN A 72 17.09 2.93 4.67
N SER A 73 17.04 3.84 3.70
CA SER A 73 15.83 4.56 3.30
C SER A 73 15.29 4.12 1.93
N TYR A 74 15.70 2.96 1.40
CA TYR A 74 15.26 2.51 0.08
C TYR A 74 13.76 2.26 0.00
N LYS A 75 13.14 1.70 1.05
CA LYS A 75 11.68 1.51 1.12
C LYS A 75 10.87 2.80 0.89
N ILE A 76 11.35 3.93 1.41
CA ILE A 76 10.68 5.24 1.28
C ILE A 76 10.85 5.72 -0.16
N LEU A 77 12.08 5.62 -0.70
CA LEU A 77 12.37 5.96 -2.10
C LEU A 77 11.52 5.14 -3.07
N MET A 78 11.47 3.80 -2.89
CA MET A 78 10.70 2.91 -3.75
C MET A 78 9.21 3.27 -3.72
N PHE A 79 8.63 3.51 -2.54
CA PHE A 79 7.23 3.89 -2.43
C PHE A 79 6.93 5.20 -3.16
N GLY A 80 7.76 6.23 -2.94
CA GLY A 80 7.62 7.52 -3.62
C GLY A 80 7.74 7.40 -5.14
N LEU A 81 8.71 6.60 -5.62
CA LEU A 81 8.88 6.34 -7.06
C LEU A 81 7.73 5.52 -7.65
N PHE A 82 7.16 4.56 -6.93
CA PHE A 82 6.00 3.80 -7.45
C PHE A 82 4.76 4.69 -7.60
N VAL A 83 4.53 5.60 -6.65
CA VAL A 83 3.50 6.64 -6.79
C VAL A 83 3.79 7.56 -7.98
N ALA A 84 5.06 7.94 -8.19
CA ALA A 84 5.47 8.79 -9.31
C ALA A 84 5.36 8.10 -10.67
N VAL A 85 5.60 6.79 -10.74
CA VAL A 85 5.45 5.97 -11.94
C VAL A 85 3.98 5.86 -12.34
N LEU A 86 3.05 5.80 -11.38
CA LEU A 86 1.62 5.64 -11.63
C LEU A 86 0.80 6.70 -10.85
N PRO A 87 0.86 7.98 -11.27
CA PRO A 87 0.19 9.09 -10.60
C PRO A 87 -1.34 8.97 -10.60
N GLU A 88 -1.93 8.12 -11.44
CA GLU A 88 -3.36 7.77 -11.47
C GLU A 88 -3.86 7.28 -10.11
N THR A 89 -2.98 6.67 -9.31
CA THR A 89 -3.28 6.27 -7.92
C THR A 89 -3.66 7.44 -7.01
N LEU A 90 -3.19 8.65 -7.32
CA LEU A 90 -3.52 9.86 -6.57
C LEU A 90 -4.89 10.43 -6.92
N LEU A 91 -5.45 10.04 -8.06
CA LEU A 91 -6.72 10.58 -8.54
C LEU A 91 -7.91 9.98 -7.80
N ASN A 92 -7.84 8.71 -7.42
CA ASN A 92 -8.92 8.04 -6.69
C ASN A 92 -8.80 8.26 -5.16
N SER A 93 -9.62 9.19 -4.65
CA SER A 93 -9.60 9.57 -3.23
C SER A 93 -9.99 8.42 -2.29
N LYS A 94 -10.96 7.58 -2.69
CA LYS A 94 -11.42 6.45 -1.87
C LYS A 94 -10.32 5.41 -1.72
N LEU A 95 -9.67 5.04 -2.82
CA LEU A 95 -8.57 4.06 -2.81
C LEU A 95 -7.33 4.56 -2.07
N LEU A 96 -7.03 5.85 -2.15
CA LEU A 96 -5.92 6.46 -1.41
C LEU A 96 -6.13 6.35 0.11
N ILE A 97 -7.33 6.66 0.60
CA ILE A 97 -7.67 6.52 2.03
C ILE A 97 -7.75 5.04 2.43
N ALA A 98 -8.36 4.18 1.59
CA ALA A 98 -8.42 2.74 1.84
C ALA A 98 -7.01 2.13 1.98
N ASN A 99 -6.07 2.55 1.13
CA ASN A 99 -4.68 2.13 1.22
C ASN A 99 -4.04 2.54 2.55
N LEU A 100 -4.25 3.77 3.04
CA LEU A 100 -3.75 4.17 4.35
C LEU A 100 -4.27 3.24 5.46
N PHE A 101 -5.56 2.89 5.44
CA PHE A 101 -6.12 1.94 6.40
C PHE A 101 -5.49 0.54 6.28
N ILE A 102 -5.26 0.04 5.06
CA ILE A 102 -4.52 -1.21 4.86
C ILE A 102 -3.09 -1.13 5.43
N LEU A 103 -2.38 -0.01 5.27
CA LEU A 103 -1.05 0.17 5.88
C LEU A 103 -1.11 0.16 7.42
N LEU A 104 -2.14 0.74 8.02
CA LEU A 104 -2.36 0.69 9.46
C LEU A 104 -2.68 -0.73 9.94
N ALA A 105 -3.42 -1.52 9.16
CA ALA A 105 -3.66 -2.93 9.42
C ALA A 105 -2.37 -3.76 9.33
N LEU A 106 -1.60 -3.62 8.24
CA LEU A 106 -0.31 -4.27 8.05
C LEU A 106 0.65 -3.96 9.20
N ARG A 107 0.72 -2.69 9.65
CA ARG A 107 1.51 -2.31 10.83
C ARG A 107 1.15 -3.16 12.06
N ARG A 108 -0.14 -3.38 12.31
CA ARG A 108 -0.61 -4.19 13.44
C ARG A 108 -0.26 -5.66 13.27
N LEU A 109 -0.48 -6.23 12.08
CA LEU A 109 -0.17 -7.63 11.76
C LEU A 109 1.32 -7.93 11.87
N MET A 110 2.19 -7.08 11.32
CA MET A 110 3.65 -7.26 11.41
C MET A 110 4.12 -7.22 12.87
N SER A 111 3.50 -6.37 13.69
CA SER A 111 3.85 -6.23 15.10
C SER A 111 3.41 -7.41 15.98
N LEU A 112 2.61 -8.36 15.49
CA LEU A 112 2.20 -9.56 16.24
C LEU A 112 3.40 -10.42 16.65
N ARG A 113 4.53 -10.31 15.93
CA ARG A 113 5.81 -10.94 16.29
C ARG A 113 6.18 -10.73 17.75
N SER A 114 5.93 -9.54 18.31
CA SER A 114 6.35 -9.23 19.68
C SER A 114 5.52 -9.94 20.76
N ARG A 115 4.43 -10.63 20.39
CA ARG A 115 3.48 -11.32 21.30
C ARG A 115 2.80 -10.43 22.35
N LYS A 116 3.08 -9.13 22.37
CA LYS A 116 2.43 -8.17 23.26
C LYS A 116 1.08 -7.75 22.70
N GLN A 117 0.06 -7.69 23.56
CA GLN A 117 -1.28 -7.18 23.23
C GLN A 117 -1.88 -7.78 21.94
N ILE A 118 -1.83 -9.11 21.81
CA ILE A 118 -2.30 -9.85 20.61
C ILE A 118 -3.75 -9.48 20.27
N LYS A 119 -4.64 -9.55 21.27
CA LYS A 119 -6.05 -9.20 21.16
C LYS A 119 -6.27 -7.81 20.54
N LYS A 120 -5.63 -6.78 21.11
CA LYS A 120 -5.73 -5.40 20.60
C LYS A 120 -5.22 -5.28 19.16
N LYS A 121 -4.12 -5.94 18.81
CA LYS A 121 -3.57 -5.87 17.45
C LYS A 121 -4.47 -6.54 16.42
N LEU A 122 -5.07 -7.68 16.75
CA LEU A 122 -6.01 -8.38 15.87
C LEU A 122 -7.29 -7.56 15.67
N PHE A 123 -7.82 -6.99 16.76
CA PHE A 123 -8.97 -6.09 16.70
C PHE A 123 -8.67 -4.89 15.80
N ASP A 124 -7.57 -4.17 16.07
CA ASP A 124 -7.17 -3.00 15.29
C ASP A 124 -6.96 -3.36 13.81
N ALA A 125 -6.33 -4.50 13.49
CA ALA A 125 -6.11 -4.92 12.12
C ALA A 125 -7.44 -5.15 11.36
N ALA A 126 -8.38 -5.86 11.97
CA ALA A 126 -9.71 -6.09 11.40
C ALA A 126 -10.51 -4.78 11.28
N PHE A 127 -10.44 -3.92 12.30
CA PHE A 127 -11.08 -2.60 12.28
C PHE A 127 -10.59 -1.75 11.09
N TRP A 128 -9.27 -1.67 10.88
CA TRP A 128 -8.71 -0.93 9.75
C TRP A 128 -9.07 -1.55 8.39
N ILE A 129 -9.04 -2.88 8.26
CA ILE A 129 -9.46 -3.55 7.00
C ILE A 129 -10.96 -3.32 6.73
N SER A 130 -11.79 -3.30 7.76
CA SER A 130 -13.22 -2.98 7.63
C SER A 130 -13.44 -1.57 7.09
N LEU A 131 -12.74 -0.58 7.64
CA LEU A 131 -12.83 0.81 7.15
C LEU A 131 -12.34 0.93 5.70
N ALA A 132 -11.29 0.19 5.32
CA ALA A 132 -10.85 0.12 3.94
C ALA A 132 -11.93 -0.52 3.03
N THR A 133 -12.59 -1.56 3.53
CA THR A 133 -13.66 -2.29 2.81
C THR A 133 -14.84 -1.38 2.52
N LEU A 134 -15.26 -0.51 3.46
CA LEU A 134 -16.33 0.48 3.24
C LEU A 134 -16.01 1.48 2.11
N LEU A 135 -14.74 1.78 1.89
CA LEU A 135 -14.30 2.67 0.81
C LEU A 135 -14.11 1.93 -0.52
N PHE A 136 -13.71 0.67 -0.44
CA PHE A 136 -13.48 -0.20 -1.59
C PHE A 136 -13.58 -1.67 -1.19
N PHE A 137 -14.65 -2.33 -1.64
CA PHE A 137 -15.02 -3.69 -1.21
C PHE A 137 -13.88 -4.70 -1.28
N TRP A 138 -13.10 -4.72 -2.37
CA TRP A 138 -12.03 -5.70 -2.58
C TRP A 138 -10.85 -5.55 -1.60
N ALA A 139 -10.76 -4.44 -0.86
CA ALA A 139 -9.82 -4.33 0.27
C ALA A 139 -10.12 -5.39 1.37
N SER A 140 -11.31 -5.97 1.39
CA SER A 140 -11.68 -7.09 2.27
C SER A 140 -10.78 -8.32 2.08
N LEU A 141 -10.16 -8.52 0.91
CA LEU A 141 -9.23 -9.64 0.69
C LEU A 141 -8.04 -9.61 1.68
N PHE A 142 -7.70 -8.46 2.25
CA PHE A 142 -6.67 -8.35 3.29
C PHE A 142 -7.05 -9.06 4.61
N TYR A 143 -8.31 -9.47 4.83
CA TYR A 143 -8.68 -10.34 5.94
C TYR A 143 -7.95 -11.68 5.92
N ILE A 144 -7.59 -12.17 4.72
CA ILE A 144 -6.78 -13.39 4.57
C ILE A 144 -5.44 -13.25 5.30
N LEU A 145 -4.86 -12.04 5.35
CA LEU A 145 -3.62 -11.80 6.10
C LEU A 145 -3.80 -11.95 7.61
N ILE A 146 -4.98 -11.69 8.15
CA ILE A 146 -5.24 -11.89 9.58
C ILE A 146 -5.18 -13.38 9.91
N LEU A 147 -5.85 -14.21 9.10
CA LEU A 147 -5.84 -15.66 9.24
C LEU A 147 -4.42 -16.22 9.07
N LEU A 148 -3.70 -15.77 8.03
CA LEU A 148 -2.30 -16.15 7.82
C LEU A 148 -1.43 -15.70 8.99
N ALA A 149 -1.63 -14.51 9.55
CA ALA A 149 -0.85 -14.06 10.71
C ALA A 149 -1.11 -14.94 11.94
N LEU A 150 -2.37 -15.32 12.21
CA LEU A 150 -2.70 -16.25 13.30
C LEU A 150 -1.96 -17.59 13.14
N LEU A 151 -1.95 -18.15 11.93
CA LEU A 151 -1.27 -19.41 11.61
C LEU A 151 0.26 -19.29 11.69
N LEU A 152 0.85 -18.30 11.01
CA LEU A 152 2.30 -18.10 10.91
C LEU A 152 2.93 -17.73 12.24
N TYR A 153 2.21 -16.99 13.09
CA TYR A 153 2.61 -16.75 14.46
C TYR A 153 2.09 -17.83 15.41
N SER A 154 1.50 -18.94 14.99
CA SER A 154 1.07 -20.02 15.89
C SER A 154 0.22 -19.53 17.09
N ILE A 155 -0.76 -18.67 16.83
CA ILE A 155 -1.69 -18.14 17.84
C ILE A 155 -2.90 -19.09 17.92
N ILE A 156 -2.87 -20.00 18.88
CA ILE A 156 -3.83 -21.14 18.95
C ILE A 156 -5.11 -20.80 19.74
N ASP A 157 -5.03 -19.90 20.72
CA ASP A 157 -6.17 -19.57 21.58
C ASP A 157 -7.36 -19.05 20.75
N VAL A 158 -8.47 -19.80 20.79
CA VAL A 158 -9.72 -19.58 20.05
C VAL A 158 -10.28 -18.17 20.29
N LYS A 159 -10.06 -17.60 21.48
CA LYS A 159 -10.49 -16.21 21.76
C LYS A 159 -9.86 -15.22 20.79
N ASN A 160 -8.64 -15.47 20.32
CA ASN A 160 -7.97 -14.61 19.34
C ASN A 160 -8.53 -14.75 17.93
N TRP A 161 -9.14 -15.89 17.58
CA TRP A 161 -9.74 -16.13 16.27
C TRP A 161 -11.09 -15.40 16.11
N ILE A 162 -11.80 -15.18 17.22
CA ILE A 162 -13.09 -14.46 17.23
C ILE A 162 -12.87 -12.93 17.15
N ILE A 163 -11.76 -12.41 17.68
CA ILE A 163 -11.51 -10.97 17.78
C ILE A 163 -11.58 -10.21 16.44
N PRO A 164 -11.03 -10.72 15.33
CA PRO A 164 -11.20 -10.09 14.03
C PRO A 164 -12.67 -9.87 13.64
N ILE A 165 -13.55 -10.83 13.96
CA ILE A 165 -14.99 -10.72 13.70
C ILE A 165 -15.59 -9.57 14.54
N ILE A 166 -15.17 -9.43 15.80
CA ILE A 166 -15.60 -8.32 16.66
C ILE A 166 -15.16 -6.97 16.07
N GLY A 167 -13.93 -6.88 15.53
CA GLY A 167 -13.43 -5.68 14.85
C GLY A 167 -14.27 -5.30 13.64
N MET A 168 -14.68 -6.30 12.84
CA MET A 168 -15.57 -6.12 11.70
C MET A 168 -16.96 -5.65 12.13
N LEU A 169 -17.58 -6.31 13.11
CA LEU A 169 -18.90 -5.94 13.62
C LEU A 169 -18.91 -4.54 14.20
N CYS A 170 -17.83 -4.12 14.89
CA CYS A 170 -17.71 -2.77 15.42
C CYS A 170 -17.83 -1.71 14.31
N VAL A 171 -17.11 -1.88 13.19
CA VAL A 171 -17.20 -0.95 12.06
C VAL A 171 -18.56 -1.04 11.38
N ALA A 172 -19.15 -2.23 11.25
CA ALA A 172 -20.49 -2.38 10.68
C ALA A 172 -21.56 -1.64 11.49
N VAL A 173 -21.52 -1.72 12.83
CA VAL A 173 -22.44 -0.99 13.72
C VAL A 173 -22.25 0.53 13.63
N ILE A 174 -20.99 1.00 13.55
CA ILE A 174 -20.70 2.43 13.37
C ILE A 174 -21.22 2.92 12.02
N ALA A 175 -20.97 2.17 10.95
CA ALA A 175 -21.43 2.50 9.60
C ALA A 175 -22.97 2.52 9.52
N ALA A 176 -23.65 1.51 10.07
CA ALA A 176 -25.11 1.47 10.12
C ALA A 176 -25.68 2.66 10.91
N SER A 177 -25.11 2.96 12.09
CA SER A 177 -25.50 4.13 12.88
C SER A 177 -25.33 5.43 12.10
N TYR A 178 -24.22 5.59 11.38
CA TYR A 178 -23.97 6.77 10.55
C TYR A 178 -24.99 6.90 9.41
N MET A 179 -25.30 5.79 8.72
CA MET A 179 -26.29 5.80 7.64
C MET A 179 -27.68 6.17 8.14
N ILE A 180 -28.10 5.65 9.29
CA ILE A 180 -29.38 5.99 9.91
C ILE A 180 -29.46 7.49 10.25
N VAL A 181 -28.43 8.03 10.91
CA VAL A 181 -28.40 9.45 11.32
C VAL A 181 -28.42 10.40 10.12
N MET A 182 -27.72 10.04 9.05
CA MET A 182 -27.64 10.85 7.83
C MET A 182 -28.79 10.59 6.85
N ASN A 183 -29.74 9.70 7.19
CA ASN A 183 -30.79 9.22 6.29
C ASN A 183 -30.25 8.70 4.94
N PHE A 184 -29.08 8.02 4.97
CA PHE A 184 -28.56 7.33 3.80
C PHE A 184 -29.29 6.01 3.59
N GLU A 185 -29.87 5.84 2.41
CA GLU A 185 -30.47 4.57 2.01
C GLU A 185 -29.40 3.49 1.79
N PHE A 186 -29.70 2.27 2.24
CA PHE A 186 -28.75 1.17 2.20
C PHE A 186 -28.63 0.53 0.81
N GLU A 187 -29.74 0.41 0.08
CA GLU A 187 -29.77 -0.24 -1.23
C GLU A 187 -28.91 0.49 -2.28
N PRO A 188 -29.00 1.82 -2.47
CA PRO A 188 -28.18 2.53 -3.47
C PRO A 188 -26.68 2.51 -3.13
N TYR A 189 -26.32 2.35 -1.84
CA TYR A 189 -24.92 2.23 -1.44
C TYR A 189 -24.31 0.88 -1.83
N LEU A 190 -25.12 -0.19 -1.85
CA LEU A 190 -24.66 -1.53 -2.23
C LEU A 190 -24.66 -1.78 -3.73
N GLU A 191 -25.39 -0.97 -4.50
CA GLU A 191 -25.43 -1.07 -5.96
C GLU A 191 -24.01 -0.89 -6.54
N GLY A 192 -23.54 -1.90 -7.28
CA GLY A 192 -22.20 -1.93 -7.86
C GLY A 192 -21.04 -2.09 -6.86
N PHE A 193 -21.32 -2.18 -5.55
CA PHE A 193 -20.29 -2.24 -4.52
C PHE A 193 -19.51 -3.57 -4.55
N PHE A 194 -20.19 -4.65 -4.92
CA PHE A 194 -19.63 -6.00 -5.00
C PHE A 194 -19.18 -6.40 -6.41
N ASP A 195 -19.19 -5.46 -7.36
CA ASP A 195 -18.94 -5.75 -8.76
C ASP A 195 -17.53 -6.31 -8.99
N VAL A 196 -17.49 -7.27 -9.90
CA VAL A 196 -16.27 -7.84 -10.47
C VAL A 196 -16.26 -7.46 -11.95
N SER A 197 -15.10 -7.03 -12.44
CA SER A 197 -14.88 -6.91 -13.88
C SER A 197 -13.68 -7.74 -14.28
N PHE A 198 -13.75 -8.40 -15.43
CA PHE A 198 -12.59 -9.00 -16.12
C PHE A 198 -12.29 -8.30 -17.45
N ASP A 199 -12.91 -7.14 -17.69
CA ASP A 199 -12.51 -6.26 -18.77
C ASP A 199 -11.27 -5.47 -18.35
N TYR A 200 -10.19 -5.62 -19.14
CA TYR A 200 -8.91 -4.96 -18.94
C TYR A 200 -8.68 -3.82 -19.96
N THR A 201 -9.65 -3.55 -20.84
CA THR A 201 -9.57 -2.47 -21.83
C THR A 201 -9.21 -1.11 -21.22
N PRO A 202 -9.74 -0.71 -20.04
CA PRO A 202 -9.37 0.55 -19.40
C PRO A 202 -7.88 0.67 -18.99
N LEU A 203 -7.19 -0.47 -18.80
CA LEU A 203 -5.75 -0.49 -18.51
C LEU A 203 -4.89 -0.32 -19.78
N ASN A 204 -5.49 -0.35 -20.97
CA ASN A 204 -4.79 -0.22 -22.25
C ASN A 204 -4.39 1.24 -22.57
N SER A 205 -4.05 2.03 -21.55
CA SER A 205 -3.45 3.34 -21.72
C SER A 205 -1.93 3.20 -21.76
N ARG A 206 -1.25 3.98 -22.62
CA ARG A 206 0.22 3.91 -22.76
C ARG A 206 0.91 4.12 -21.41
N ARG A 207 0.42 5.07 -20.60
CA ARG A 207 0.97 5.39 -19.27
C ARG A 207 0.86 4.21 -18.30
N ILE A 208 -0.33 3.61 -18.21
CA ILE A 208 -0.60 2.48 -17.32
C ILE A 208 0.17 1.24 -17.77
N ILE A 209 0.24 0.95 -19.06
CA ILE A 209 0.99 -0.23 -19.57
C ILE A 209 2.48 -0.10 -19.23
N ILE A 210 3.11 1.04 -19.50
CA ILE A 210 4.54 1.25 -19.20
C ILE A 210 4.79 1.13 -17.70
N ALA A 211 3.93 1.75 -16.88
CA ALA A 211 4.03 1.68 -15.43
C ALA A 211 3.84 0.24 -14.90
N ALA A 212 2.77 -0.44 -15.31
CA ALA A 212 2.44 -1.79 -14.88
C ALA A 212 3.51 -2.80 -15.31
N THR A 213 3.99 -2.74 -16.55
CA THR A 213 5.06 -3.64 -17.03
C THR A 213 6.33 -3.46 -16.22
N LEU A 214 6.73 -2.22 -15.92
CA LEU A 214 7.92 -1.97 -15.10
C LEU A 214 7.71 -2.46 -13.65
N LEU A 215 6.59 -2.09 -13.01
CA LEU A 215 6.29 -2.47 -11.63
C LEU A 215 6.20 -3.99 -11.46
N LEU A 216 5.51 -4.68 -12.40
CA LEU A 216 5.33 -6.13 -12.34
C LEU A 216 6.62 -6.89 -12.69
N SER A 217 7.40 -6.44 -13.66
CA SER A 217 8.68 -7.08 -14.02
C SER A 217 9.71 -6.93 -12.89
N TYR A 218 9.90 -5.72 -12.39
CA TYR A 218 10.80 -5.47 -11.25
C TYR A 218 10.29 -6.18 -10.00
N GLY A 219 8.98 -6.16 -9.80
CA GLY A 219 8.30 -6.83 -8.70
C GLY A 219 8.52 -8.33 -8.69
N ALA A 220 8.27 -8.99 -9.82
CA ALA A 220 8.45 -10.44 -9.98
C ALA A 220 9.92 -10.82 -9.77
N TRP A 221 10.84 -10.08 -10.39
CA TRP A 221 12.28 -10.31 -10.24
C TRP A 221 12.73 -10.15 -8.79
N ALA A 222 12.40 -9.03 -8.14
CA ALA A 222 12.76 -8.78 -6.75
C ALA A 222 12.10 -9.78 -5.79
N SER A 223 10.87 -10.22 -6.09
CA SER A 223 10.16 -11.24 -5.29
C SER A 223 10.87 -12.59 -5.31
N PHE A 224 11.42 -13.00 -6.45
CA PHE A 224 12.23 -14.22 -6.55
C PHE A 224 13.44 -14.19 -5.60
N TYR A 225 14.20 -13.09 -5.59
CA TYR A 225 15.33 -12.93 -4.66
C TYR A 225 14.89 -12.77 -3.21
N TYR A 226 13.75 -12.12 -2.96
CA TYR A 226 13.17 -11.98 -1.63
C TYR A 226 12.84 -13.34 -1.03
N LEU A 227 12.18 -14.23 -1.80
CA LEU A 227 11.86 -15.60 -1.40
C LEU A 227 13.13 -16.42 -1.13
N ARG A 228 14.16 -16.29 -1.97
CA ARG A 228 15.46 -16.95 -1.75
C ARG A 228 16.11 -16.48 -0.43
N ASN A 229 16.03 -15.19 -0.13
CA ASN A 229 16.61 -14.60 1.06
C ASN A 229 15.86 -14.98 2.36
N LEU A 230 14.59 -15.43 2.29
CA LEU A 230 13.80 -15.86 3.46
C LEU A 230 14.51 -16.93 4.29
N LYS A 231 15.25 -17.85 3.64
CA LYS A 231 15.96 -18.94 4.33
C LYS A 231 17.03 -18.41 5.28
N HIS A 232 17.65 -17.29 4.94
CA HIS A 232 18.70 -16.64 5.72
C HIS A 232 18.15 -15.74 6.84
N GLN A 233 16.83 -15.50 6.89
CA GLN A 233 16.21 -14.71 7.96
C GLN A 233 16.04 -15.54 9.24
N LEU A 234 16.19 -14.86 10.38
CA LEU A 234 15.92 -15.41 11.70
C LEU A 234 14.49 -15.98 11.76
N LYS A 235 14.32 -17.16 12.38
CA LYS A 235 13.02 -17.86 12.44
C LYS A 235 11.88 -16.96 12.94
N SER A 236 12.15 -16.08 13.91
CA SER A 236 11.17 -15.13 14.47
C SER A 236 10.73 -14.03 13.49
N HIS A 237 11.52 -13.71 12.48
CA HIS A 237 11.22 -12.67 11.48
C HIS A 237 10.53 -13.23 10.23
N ARG A 238 10.67 -14.54 9.96
CA ARG A 238 10.10 -15.21 8.77
C ARG A 238 8.58 -14.96 8.60
N PRO A 239 7.73 -15.04 9.66
CA PRO A 239 6.30 -14.75 9.52
C PRO A 239 6.02 -13.37 8.92
N SER A 240 6.75 -12.34 9.38
CA SER A 240 6.56 -10.97 8.88
C SER A 240 6.95 -10.85 7.40
N PHE A 241 8.02 -11.52 6.98
CA PHE A 241 8.41 -11.54 5.57
C PHE A 241 7.41 -12.32 4.68
N ILE A 242 6.88 -13.45 5.18
CA ILE A 242 5.85 -14.21 4.46
C ILE A 242 4.59 -13.37 4.29
N LEU A 243 4.16 -12.63 5.33
CA LEU A 243 3.04 -11.71 5.23
C LEU A 243 3.25 -10.63 4.17
N VAL A 244 4.48 -10.16 3.93
CA VAL A 244 4.78 -9.22 2.84
C VAL A 244 4.49 -9.85 1.47
N ILE A 245 4.93 -11.09 1.23
CA ILE A 245 4.65 -11.80 -0.03
C ILE A 245 3.14 -12.02 -0.22
N PHE A 246 2.43 -12.49 0.80
CA PHE A 246 0.99 -12.66 0.69
C PHE A 246 0.26 -11.33 0.50
N SER A 247 0.74 -10.24 1.09
CA SER A 247 0.17 -8.91 0.83
C SER A 247 0.38 -8.44 -0.61
N SER A 248 1.53 -8.73 -1.25
CA SER A 248 1.69 -8.47 -2.69
C SER A 248 0.79 -9.36 -3.55
N LEU A 249 0.61 -10.64 -3.21
CA LEU A 249 -0.28 -11.54 -3.94
C LEU A 249 -1.74 -11.08 -3.84
N ILE A 250 -2.18 -10.66 -2.65
CA ILE A 250 -3.53 -10.09 -2.46
C ILE A 250 -3.69 -8.80 -3.26
N ALA A 251 -2.69 -7.91 -3.27
CA ALA A 251 -2.74 -6.70 -4.08
C ALA A 251 -2.82 -7.00 -5.58
N LEU A 252 -2.12 -8.04 -6.07
CA LEU A 252 -2.25 -8.50 -7.46
C LEU A 252 -3.65 -9.05 -7.75
N LEU A 253 -4.23 -9.83 -6.82
CA LEU A 253 -5.61 -10.31 -6.95
C LEU A 253 -6.60 -9.14 -7.03
N ILE A 254 -6.42 -8.09 -6.21
CA ILE A 254 -7.25 -6.87 -6.25
C ILE A 254 -7.21 -6.23 -7.65
N ILE A 255 -6.03 -6.13 -8.27
CA ILE A 255 -5.89 -5.58 -9.63
C ILE A 255 -6.69 -6.43 -10.64
N LEU A 256 -6.71 -7.75 -10.47
CA LEU A 256 -7.43 -8.65 -11.38
C LEU A 256 -8.95 -8.53 -11.27
N VAL A 257 -9.48 -8.40 -10.05
CA VAL A 257 -10.94 -8.45 -9.78
C VAL A 257 -11.60 -7.07 -9.71
N SER A 258 -10.82 -5.98 -9.58
CA SER A 258 -11.37 -4.62 -9.44
C SER A 258 -12.37 -4.29 -10.56
N PRO A 259 -13.56 -3.74 -10.22
CA PRO A 259 -14.56 -3.37 -11.22
C PRO A 259 -14.07 -2.21 -12.09
N TYR A 260 -13.48 -1.19 -11.45
CA TYR A 260 -12.89 -0.03 -12.12
C TYR A 260 -11.38 -0.21 -12.20
N LYS A 261 -10.84 -0.34 -13.41
CA LYS A 261 -9.42 -0.56 -13.66
C LYS A 261 -8.77 0.67 -14.31
N ASN A 262 -8.65 1.73 -13.54
CA ASN A 262 -8.03 2.99 -13.99
C ASN A 262 -6.58 3.13 -13.52
N GLY A 263 -5.97 2.03 -13.06
CA GLY A 263 -4.61 2.00 -12.50
C GLY A 263 -4.55 2.40 -11.03
N SER A 264 -5.60 3.01 -10.46
CA SER A 264 -5.55 3.43 -9.05
C SER A 264 -5.52 2.26 -8.06
N GLU A 265 -6.02 1.10 -8.45
CA GLU A 265 -6.00 -0.16 -7.70
C GLU A 265 -4.59 -0.70 -7.41
N PHE A 266 -3.58 -0.30 -8.19
CA PHE A 266 -2.18 -0.67 -7.97
C PHE A 266 -1.61 -0.10 -6.66
N ILE A 267 -2.26 0.90 -6.05
CA ILE A 267 -1.77 1.53 -4.82
C ILE A 267 -1.55 0.52 -3.68
N PHE A 268 -2.38 -0.53 -3.60
CA PHE A 268 -2.24 -1.58 -2.59
C PHE A 268 -0.98 -2.43 -2.77
N LEU A 269 -0.42 -2.46 -3.99
CA LEU A 269 0.82 -3.18 -4.30
C LEU A 269 2.07 -2.39 -3.86
N PHE A 270 1.98 -1.06 -3.75
CA PHE A 270 3.17 -0.22 -3.57
C PHE A 270 3.92 -0.49 -2.27
N ALA A 271 3.23 -0.65 -1.16
CA ALA A 271 3.88 -0.91 0.12
C ALA A 271 4.61 -2.27 0.17
N PRO A 272 3.97 -3.41 -0.15
CA PRO A 272 4.69 -4.68 -0.14
C PRO A 272 5.80 -4.72 -1.19
N LEU A 273 5.56 -4.16 -2.38
CA LEU A 273 6.59 -4.08 -3.42
C LEU A 273 7.78 -3.22 -2.98
N SER A 274 7.55 -2.14 -2.24
CA SER A 274 8.63 -1.27 -1.74
C SER A 274 9.52 -2.00 -0.75
N ILE A 275 8.95 -2.86 0.08
CA ILE A 275 9.69 -3.71 1.02
C ILE A 275 10.51 -4.75 0.26
N ILE A 276 9.90 -5.42 -0.72
CA ILE A 276 10.54 -6.43 -1.55
C ILE A 276 11.71 -5.83 -2.33
N MET A 277 11.49 -4.72 -3.03
CA MET A 277 12.50 -4.05 -3.83
C MET A 277 13.61 -3.46 -2.97
N SER A 278 13.29 -2.91 -1.80
CA SER A 278 14.31 -2.46 -0.83
C SER A 278 15.24 -3.59 -0.41
N ASN A 279 14.71 -4.79 -0.13
CA ASN A 279 15.53 -5.96 0.19
C ASN A 279 16.39 -6.39 -0.99
N TYR A 280 15.86 -6.32 -2.21
CA TYR A 280 16.63 -6.65 -3.41
C TYR A 280 17.81 -5.69 -3.63
N LEU A 281 17.57 -4.38 -3.50
CA LEU A 281 18.63 -3.35 -3.58
C LEU A 281 19.70 -3.50 -2.49
N GLU A 282 19.40 -4.12 -1.36
CA GLU A 282 20.39 -4.44 -0.31
C GLU A 282 21.30 -5.60 -0.66
N ILE A 283 20.85 -6.53 -1.51
CA ILE A 283 21.58 -7.76 -1.88
C ILE A 283 22.52 -7.50 -3.05
N ILE A 284 22.12 -6.67 -4.01
CA ILE A 284 22.95 -6.31 -5.17
C ILE A 284 24.30 -5.73 -4.69
N LYS A 285 25.42 -6.16 -5.27
CA LYS A 285 26.75 -5.63 -4.95
C LYS A 285 27.16 -4.53 -5.93
N GLU A 286 26.78 -4.70 -7.19
CA GLU A 286 27.09 -3.84 -8.31
C GLU A 286 26.36 -2.50 -8.19
N LYS A 287 27.11 -1.43 -7.92
CA LYS A 287 26.54 -0.08 -7.79
C LYS A 287 25.83 0.37 -9.08
N TRP A 288 26.42 0.10 -10.24
CA TRP A 288 25.85 0.50 -11.54
C TRP A 288 24.45 -0.10 -11.75
N PHE A 289 24.24 -1.36 -11.36
CA PHE A 289 22.96 -2.04 -11.53
C PHE A 289 21.88 -1.47 -10.60
N LYS A 290 22.21 -1.15 -9.34
CA LYS A 290 21.27 -0.46 -8.44
C LYS A 290 20.84 0.89 -8.99
N GLU A 291 21.78 1.66 -9.51
CA GLU A 291 21.48 2.98 -10.08
C GLU A 291 20.62 2.85 -11.33
N SER A 292 20.87 1.86 -12.19
CA SER A 292 20.06 1.59 -13.39
C SER A 292 18.59 1.29 -13.03
N LEU A 293 18.34 0.46 -12.01
CA LEU A 293 16.98 0.16 -11.56
C LEU A 293 16.25 1.41 -11.05
N ILE A 294 16.91 2.21 -10.21
CA ILE A 294 16.36 3.46 -9.68
C ILE A 294 16.14 4.47 -10.81
N MET A 295 17.09 4.59 -11.73
CA MET A 295 17.01 5.51 -12.87
C MET A 295 15.87 5.12 -13.80
N GLY A 296 15.64 3.83 -14.05
CA GLY A 296 14.50 3.36 -14.83
C GLY A 296 13.17 3.81 -14.24
N LEU A 297 13.01 3.71 -12.92
CA LEU A 297 11.83 4.22 -12.21
C LEU A 297 11.67 5.74 -12.37
N ILE A 298 12.76 6.50 -12.21
CA ILE A 298 12.74 7.96 -12.35
C ILE A 298 12.39 8.37 -13.78
N LEU A 299 13.01 7.76 -14.78
CA LEU A 299 12.75 8.05 -16.20
C LEU A 299 11.30 7.78 -16.56
N VAL A 300 10.75 6.62 -16.17
CA VAL A 300 9.34 6.31 -16.40
C VAL A 300 8.42 7.26 -15.66
N SER A 301 8.76 7.66 -14.43
CA SER A 301 7.99 8.67 -13.69
C SER A 301 7.91 9.99 -14.45
N VAL A 302 9.04 10.50 -14.95
CA VAL A 302 9.08 11.74 -15.72
C VAL A 302 8.29 11.62 -17.01
N VAL A 303 8.47 10.53 -17.77
CA VAL A 303 7.73 10.28 -19.01
C VAL A 303 6.23 10.22 -18.75
N ASN A 304 5.78 9.50 -17.73
CA ASN A 304 4.34 9.37 -17.43
C ASN A 304 3.71 10.68 -16.92
N LEU A 305 4.48 11.54 -16.27
CA LEU A 305 4.01 12.87 -15.85
C LEU A 305 3.93 13.87 -17.02
N MET A 306 4.67 13.64 -18.10
CA MET A 306 4.68 14.50 -19.29
C MET A 306 3.72 14.04 -20.40
N LEU A 307 3.42 12.74 -20.46
CA LEU A 307 2.39 12.18 -21.33
C LEU A 307 1.02 12.72 -20.95
#